data_AF-A0A937KFH6-F1
#
_entry.id   AF-A0A937KFH6-F1
#
_cell.length_a   1.000
_cell.length_b   1.000
_cell.length_c   1.000
_cell.angle_alpha   90.00
_cell.angle_beta   90.00
_cell.angle_gamma   90.00
#
_symmetry.space_group_name_H-M   'P 1'
#
loop_
_entity.id
_entity.type
_entity.pdbx_description
1 polymer ?
#
loop_
_entity_poly.entity_id
_entity_poly.type
_entity_poly.pdbx_seq_one_letter_code
_entity_poly.pdbx_strand_id
1 'polypeptide(L)' 'MHEFENQNSRAGHQIMMKNLNFKILQKLNPVEAERFNEAANKLVEQGYLIYHDNNPQTLELTEKGFDTLY' A
#
# COMPACT_ATOMS: atom_id res chain seq x y z
N MET A 1 4.57 -4.26 7.72
CA MET A 1 3.62 -4.18 6.58
C MET A 1 3.49 -5.58 5.97
N HIS A 2 2.83 -6.52 6.66
CA HIS A 2 2.95 -7.98 6.37
C HIS A 2 2.08 -8.48 5.18
N GLU A 3 1.29 -7.62 4.53
CA GLU A 3 0.39 -8.03 3.45
C GLU A 3 1.13 -8.31 2.13
N PHE A 4 2.27 -7.65 1.89
CA PHE A 4 3.16 -7.97 0.77
C PHE A 4 3.90 -9.31 1.01
N GLU A 5 4.23 -9.62 2.28
CA GLU A 5 4.91 -10.87 2.68
C GLU A 5 4.00 -12.06 2.49
N ASN A 6 2.74 -11.93 2.92
CA ASN A 6 1.72 -12.95 2.73
C ASN A 6 1.35 -13.20 1.26
N GLN A 7 1.65 -12.27 0.35
CA GLN A 7 1.34 -12.40 -1.08
C GLN A 7 2.55 -12.78 -1.95
N ASN A 8 3.75 -12.93 -1.35
CA ASN A 8 4.98 -13.20 -2.11
C ASN A 8 5.22 -12.14 -3.21
N SER A 9 4.84 -10.89 -2.90
CA SER A 9 4.78 -9.79 -3.85
C SER A 9 6.18 -9.38 -4.30
N ARG A 10 6.49 -9.60 -5.58
CA ARG A 10 7.67 -9.03 -6.24
C ARG A 10 7.45 -7.54 -6.51
N ALA A 11 8.51 -6.82 -6.83
CA ALA A 11 8.40 -5.49 -7.42
C ALA A 11 7.47 -5.51 -8.65
N GLY A 12 6.57 -4.53 -8.75
CA GLY A 12 5.47 -4.48 -9.71
C GLY A 12 4.18 -5.16 -9.25
N HIS A 13 4.11 -5.71 -8.03
CA HIS A 13 2.87 -6.28 -7.51
C HIS A 13 1.85 -5.20 -7.18
N GLN A 14 0.65 -5.35 -7.72
CA GLN A 14 -0.46 -4.42 -7.55
C GLN A 14 -1.45 -4.93 -6.52
N ILE A 15 -1.64 -4.18 -5.44
CA ILE A 15 -2.68 -4.44 -4.44
C ILE A 15 -3.85 -3.50 -4.73
N MET A 16 -5.06 -4.08 -4.88
CA MET A 16 -6.27 -3.28 -4.97
C MET A 16 -6.50 -2.51 -3.67
N MET A 17 -6.66 -1.19 -3.77
CA MET A 17 -6.96 -0.34 -2.60
C MET A 17 -8.22 -0.79 -1.87
N LYS A 18 -9.20 -1.33 -2.61
CA LYS A 18 -10.39 -1.94 -2.02
C LYS A 18 -10.02 -3.03 -1.00
N ASN A 19 -9.07 -3.91 -1.30
CA ASN A 19 -8.67 -4.98 -0.39
C ASN A 19 -7.98 -4.43 0.86
N LEU A 20 -7.13 -3.41 0.72
CA LEU A 20 -6.53 -2.71 1.86
C LEU A 20 -7.59 -2.05 2.73
N ASN A 21 -8.60 -1.44 2.12
CA ASN A 21 -9.70 -0.79 2.83
C ASN A 21 -10.52 -1.80 3.65
N PHE A 22 -10.93 -2.90 3.03
CA PHE A 22 -11.73 -3.93 3.71
C PHE A 22 -10.95 -4.74 4.74
N LYS A 23 -9.65 -5.02 4.53
CA LYS A 23 -8.87 -5.87 5.43
C LYS A 23 -8.17 -5.12 6.56
N ILE A 24 -7.70 -3.90 6.29
CA ILE A 24 -6.86 -3.12 7.20
C ILE A 24 -7.64 -1.90 7.71
N LEU A 25 -8.06 -1.00 6.83
CA LEU A 25 -8.63 0.30 7.25
C LEU A 25 -9.90 0.15 8.09
N GLN A 26 -10.77 -0.81 7.79
CA GLN A 26 -11.98 -1.06 8.60
C GLN A 26 -11.70 -1.56 10.02
N LYS A 27 -10.48 -2.03 10.31
CA LYS A 27 -10.06 -2.46 11.64
C LYS A 27 -9.31 -1.38 12.42
N LEU A 28 -8.95 -0.29 11.77
CA LEU A 28 -8.27 0.84 12.39
C LEU A 28 -9.31 1.78 13.02
N ASN A 29 -8.97 2.37 14.15
CA ASN A 29 -9.72 3.51 14.67
C ASN A 29 -9.43 4.77 13.81
N PRO A 30 -10.23 5.84 13.92
CA PRO A 30 -10.11 7.02 13.05
C PRO A 30 -8.70 7.64 13.04
N VAL A 31 -8.02 7.64 14.18
CA VAL A 31 -6.66 8.19 14.34
C VAL A 31 -5.62 7.31 13.63
N GLU A 32 -5.74 5.99 13.75
CA GLU A 32 -4.85 5.07 13.07
C GLU A 32 -5.08 5.06 11.55
N ALA A 33 -6.33 5.22 11.10
CA ALA A 33 -6.66 5.34 9.69
C ALA A 33 -6.07 6.62 9.07
N GLU A 34 -6.10 7.74 9.79
CA GLU A 34 -5.48 8.99 9.34
C GLU A 34 -3.95 8.83 9.21
N ARG A 35 -3.30 8.26 10.22
CA ARG A 35 -1.86 7.97 10.18
C ARG A 35 -1.48 7.00 9.08
N PHE A 36 -2.35 6.02 8.79
CA PHE A 36 -2.13 5.10 7.69
C PHE A 36 -2.15 5.83 6.35
N ASN A 37 -3.11 6.73 6.12
CA ASN A 37 -3.18 7.52 4.91
C ASN A 37 -1.96 8.44 4.77
N GLU A 38 -1.52 9.08 5.85
CA GLU A 38 -0.29 9.89 5.85
C GLU A 38 0.95 9.05 5.50
N ALA A 39 1.08 7.86 6.09
CA ALA A 39 2.19 6.96 5.80
C ALA A 39 2.15 6.46 4.35
N ALA A 40 0.98 6.08 3.83
CA ALA A 40 0.79 5.67 2.45
C ALA A 40 1.17 6.80 1.47
N ASN A 41 0.73 8.03 1.72
CA ASN A 41 1.09 9.18 0.91
C ASN A 41 2.60 9.43 0.92
N LYS A 42 3.26 9.38 2.09
CA LYS A 42 4.72 9.52 2.17
C LYS A 42 5.46 8.45 1.37
N LEU A 43 5.00 7.20 1.42
CA LEU A 43 5.59 6.11 0.65
C LEU A 43 5.41 6.31 -0.87
N VAL A 44 4.30 6.91 -1.29
CA VAL A 44 4.09 7.33 -2.69
C VAL A 44 5.04 8.47 -3.06
N GLU A 45 5.14 9.52 -2.22
CA GLU A 45 6.04 10.66 -2.45
C GLU A 45 7.52 10.24 -2.52
N GLN A 46 7.93 9.27 -1.71
CA GLN A 46 9.29 8.71 -1.71
C GLN A 46 9.57 7.79 -2.92
N GLY A 47 8.54 7.51 -3.73
CA GLY A 47 8.61 6.64 -4.90
C GLY A 47 8.75 5.17 -4.53
N TYR A 48 8.30 4.77 -3.34
CA TYR A 48 8.26 3.37 -2.92
C TYR A 48 6.98 2.68 -3.41
N LEU A 49 5.88 3.44 -3.51
CA LEU A 49 4.60 2.99 -4.04
C LEU A 49 4.17 3.86 -5.22
N ILE A 50 3.46 3.27 -6.18
CA ILE A 50 2.77 4.00 -7.24
C ILE A 50 1.28 3.81 -7.06
N TYR A 51 0.55 4.92 -6.99
CA TYR A 51 -0.91 4.90 -6.97
C TYR A 51 -1.46 4.98 -8.40
N HIS A 52 -2.27 4.01 -8.79
CA HIS A 52 -2.98 4.00 -10.05
C HIS A 52 -4.46 4.31 -9.81
N ASP A 53 -4.90 5.48 -10.26
CA ASP A 53 -6.30 5.90 -10.24
C ASP A 53 -7.12 5.29 -11.39
N ASN A 54 -6.86 4.01 -11.71
CA ASN A 54 -7.68 3.24 -12.64
C ASN A 54 -8.89 2.65 -11.90
N ASN A 55 -9.87 2.10 -12.61
CA ASN A 55 -10.96 1.35 -11.99
C ASN A 55 -10.76 -0.16 -12.24
N PRO A 56 -10.37 -0.97 -11.23
CA PRO A 56 -10.24 -0.64 -9.81
C PRO A 56 -8.92 0.07 -9.45
N GLN A 57 -8.98 0.90 -8.40
CA GLN A 57 -7.83 1.64 -7.88
C GLN A 57 -6.79 0.67 -7.30
N THR A 58 -5.53 0.79 -7.72
CA THR A 58 -4.44 -0.10 -7.29
C THR A 58 -3.25 0.68 -6.75
N LEU A 59 -2.53 0.05 -5.82
CA LEU A 59 -1.23 0.48 -5.30
C LEU A 59 -0.19 -0.54 -5.76
N GLU A 60 0.80 -0.08 -6.50
CA GLU A 60 1.92 -0.90 -6.99
C GLU A 60 3.14 -0.69 -6.10
N LEU A 61 3.80 -1.79 -5.70
CA LEU A 61 5.09 -1.74 -5.02
C LEU A 61 6.21 -1.59 -6.05
N THR A 62 6.97 -0.49 -5.99
CA THR A 62 8.12 -0.30 -6.89
C THR A 62 9.30 -1.18 -6.50
N GLU A 63 10.26 -1.37 -7.40
CA GLU A 63 11.54 -2.05 -7.09
C GLU A 63 12.27 -1.38 -5.92
N LYS A 64 12.28 -0.05 -5.88
CA LYS A 64 12.84 0.74 -4.79
C LYS A 64 12.12 0.49 -3.46
N GLY A 65 10.79 0.40 -3.51
CA GLY A 65 9.95 0.09 -2.35
C GLY A 65 10.20 -1.31 -1.82
N PHE A 66 10.35 -2.28 -2.73
CA PHE A 66 10.69 -3.66 -2.37
C PHE A 66 12.06 -3.72 -1.67
N ASP A 67 13.11 -3.13 -2.26
CA ASP A 67 14.48 -3.16 -1.71
C ASP A 67 14.63 -2.41 -0.36
N THR A 68 13.72 -1.49 -0.04
CA THR A 68 13.79 -0.68 1.19
C THR A 68 12.82 -1.15 2.29
N LEU A 69 11.68 -1.75 1.94
CA LEU A 69 10.67 -2.21 2.88
C LEU A 69 10.84 -3.69 3.28
N TYR A 70 11.72 -4.42 2.59
CA TYR A 70 12.17 -5.78 2.87
C TYR A 70 13.68 -5.83 3.11
#